data_AF-A0A7V2H337-F1
#
_entry.id   AF-A0A7V2H337-F1
#
_cell.length_a   1.000
_cell.length_b   1.000
_cell.length_c   1.000
_cell.angle_alpha   90.00
_cell.angle_beta   90.00
_cell.angle_gamma   90.00
#
_symmetry.space_group_name_H-M   'P 1'
#
loop_
_entity.id
_entity.type
_entity.pdbx_description
1 polymer ?
#
loop_
_entity_poly.entity_id
_entity_poly.type
_entity_poly.pdbx_seq_one_letter_code
_entity_poly.pdbx_strand_id
1 'polypeptide(L)'
;MAGFECPMRVFMVNGTRSATDSVEDAGPRAVRHSSGRVSACRYGIVGTKAAAPRRGDAARGRQAPTRLRPRPRARDVQITARFAQFVAAACRPARTSAMIARRAAAESSMRTTLLLALLVAASQPARADDCAFLQHAGFAGDRIAGSGRIVEESRAIAGFSALKVSGGVDVELRASARESVTVRADDNVVPLIETRVEGTTLVIGPARGASFGTRRRPRVLVEFVRLGELSVAGAGDVRADRVRGDILAVSVAGSGDVRIDSLDVNSLGVMLAGSGDFIASGRAGEQGFRIRGSGDVRARDLVGRSVKVSIAGSGDALVHATEELDVAIAGSGDVVYRGAPKVTKSIAGSGSVRPAR
;
A
#
# COMPACT_ATOMS: atom_id res chain seq x y z
N MET A 1 65.53 -22.71 -35.39
CA MET A 1 65.34 -21.63 -34.41
C MET A 1 63.84 -21.59 -34.15
N ALA A 2 63.31 -22.15 -33.05
CA ALA A 2 63.53 -21.89 -31.61
C ALA A 2 62.62 -20.75 -31.10
N GLY A 3 61.82 -20.94 -30.04
CA GLY A 3 61.54 -22.18 -29.28
C GLY A 3 60.78 -21.95 -27.95
N PHE A 4 60.45 -23.06 -27.26
CA PHE A 4 59.92 -23.19 -25.88
C PHE A 4 58.53 -22.55 -25.59
N GLU A 5 57.52 -23.17 -24.95
CA GLU A 5 57.40 -24.17 -23.85
C GLU A 5 57.48 -23.62 -22.40
N CYS A 6 56.31 -23.53 -21.74
CA CYS A 6 55.94 -24.06 -20.39
C CYS A 6 56.86 -23.86 -19.13
N PRO A 7 56.45 -24.28 -17.90
CA PRO A 7 55.14 -24.64 -17.35
C PRO A 7 54.81 -23.96 -15.97
N MET A 8 53.84 -24.53 -15.22
CA MET A 8 53.52 -24.24 -13.80
C MET A 8 54.69 -24.34 -12.82
N ARG A 9 54.50 -23.81 -11.59
CA ARG A 9 54.98 -24.53 -10.39
C ARG A 9 54.09 -24.37 -9.15
N VAL A 10 53.84 -25.50 -8.47
CA VAL A 10 53.27 -25.62 -7.12
C VAL A 10 54.42 -25.89 -6.14
N PHE A 11 54.27 -25.53 -4.87
CA PHE A 11 55.09 -26.09 -3.79
C PHE A 11 54.26 -26.42 -2.54
N MET A 12 54.38 -27.67 -2.08
CA MET A 12 54.13 -28.07 -0.69
C MET A 12 55.47 -28.48 -0.07
N VAL A 13 55.63 -28.30 1.25
CA VAL A 13 56.58 -29.07 2.06
C VAL A 13 55.90 -29.44 3.38
N ASN A 14 56.15 -30.66 3.87
CA ASN A 14 55.53 -31.23 5.07
C ASN A 14 56.25 -30.81 6.38
N GLY A 15 55.55 -30.91 7.50
CA GLY A 15 56.13 -30.93 8.85
C GLY A 15 55.28 -31.77 9.80
N THR A 16 55.75 -32.95 10.20
CA THR A 16 54.99 -33.93 11.00
C THR A 16 55.56 -34.11 12.41
N ARG A 17 54.67 -34.20 13.41
CA ARG A 17 54.76 -34.86 14.75
C ARG A 17 53.56 -34.40 15.60
N SER A 18 52.66 -35.28 16.06
CA SER A 18 52.74 -36.16 17.25
C SER A 18 52.77 -35.39 18.59
N ALA A 19 51.96 -35.68 19.60
CA ALA A 19 50.85 -36.65 19.75
C ALA A 19 49.97 -36.25 20.98
N THR A 20 49.13 -37.16 21.49
CA THR A 20 48.75 -37.42 22.91
C THR A 20 49.04 -36.33 23.97
N ASP A 21 48.14 -35.99 24.90
CA ASP A 21 47.01 -36.79 25.43
C ASP A 21 45.95 -35.96 26.21
N SER A 22 44.79 -36.58 26.45
CA SER A 22 44.04 -36.78 27.72
C SER A 22 44.36 -35.91 28.98
N VAL A 23 43.46 -35.65 29.96
CA VAL A 23 42.03 -35.99 30.24
C VAL A 23 41.52 -35.16 31.46
N GLU A 24 40.20 -35.11 31.71
CA GLU A 24 39.49 -34.60 32.93
C GLU A 24 39.65 -33.10 33.30
N ASP A 25 38.67 -32.30 33.75
CA ASP A 25 37.45 -32.44 34.60
C ASP A 25 37.65 -31.96 36.06
N ALA A 26 36.57 -31.90 36.84
CA ALA A 26 36.38 -31.40 38.21
C ALA A 26 36.15 -29.88 38.35
N GLY A 27 35.00 -29.55 38.95
CA GLY A 27 34.57 -28.18 39.27
C GLY A 27 34.78 -27.76 40.74
N PRO A 28 33.72 -27.33 41.45
CA PRO A 28 33.73 -25.97 42.00
C PRO A 28 34.03 -25.85 43.50
N ARG A 29 34.49 -24.66 43.92
CA ARG A 29 34.51 -24.21 45.33
C ARG A 29 34.12 -22.74 45.47
N ALA A 30 33.38 -22.42 46.52
CA ALA A 30 33.02 -21.05 46.92
C ALA A 30 33.28 -20.85 48.42
N VAL A 31 33.87 -19.71 48.81
CA VAL A 31 34.06 -19.32 50.23
C VAL A 31 33.92 -17.80 50.46
N ARG A 32 32.77 -17.42 51.03
CA ARG A 32 32.52 -16.49 52.17
C ARG A 32 33.23 -15.12 52.34
N HIS A 33 32.36 -14.12 52.58
CA HIS A 33 32.35 -13.11 53.68
C HIS A 33 33.43 -12.02 53.82
N SER A 34 32.98 -10.76 53.72
CA SER A 34 33.13 -9.70 54.76
C SER A 34 32.23 -8.48 54.41
N SER A 35 32.15 -7.43 55.24
CA SER A 35 31.15 -7.28 56.32
C SER A 35 31.16 -5.85 56.92
N GLY A 36 30.03 -5.11 56.85
CA GLY A 36 29.87 -3.71 57.33
C GLY A 36 28.66 -3.03 56.64
N ARG A 37 27.62 -2.41 57.23
CA ARG A 37 27.36 -1.80 58.58
C ARG A 37 28.29 -0.63 58.91
N VAL A 38 27.87 0.58 59.34
CA VAL A 38 26.56 1.31 59.50
C VAL A 38 26.88 2.84 59.33
N SER A 39 26.00 3.87 59.32
CA SER A 39 24.58 4.05 59.67
C SER A 39 23.90 5.21 58.90
N ALA A 40 22.61 5.43 59.19
CA ALA A 40 21.72 6.50 58.75
C ALA A 40 21.51 7.64 59.80
N CYS A 41 21.23 8.86 59.33
CA CYS A 41 20.49 10.01 59.94
C CYS A 41 20.47 11.13 58.87
N ARG A 42 19.43 11.95 58.55
CA ARG A 42 18.15 12.40 59.16
C ARG A 42 18.27 13.56 60.18
N TYR A 43 17.90 14.77 59.75
CA TYR A 43 17.35 15.98 60.46
C TYR A 43 17.39 17.16 59.43
N GLY A 44 16.61 18.24 59.47
CA GLY A 44 15.51 18.70 60.35
C GLY A 44 14.73 19.89 59.72
N ILE A 45 13.70 20.42 60.40
CA ILE A 45 12.77 21.46 59.87
C ILE A 45 12.65 22.67 60.84
N VAL A 46 12.77 23.90 60.30
CA VAL A 46 12.23 25.20 60.77
C VAL A 46 12.03 26.06 59.49
N GLY A 47 11.05 26.93 59.22
CA GLY A 47 10.28 27.86 60.05
C GLY A 47 10.97 29.24 60.08
N THR A 48 10.34 30.42 59.91
CA THR A 48 8.92 30.82 59.76
C THR A 48 8.81 32.23 59.12
N LYS A 49 7.58 32.80 59.11
CA LYS A 49 7.23 34.25 59.12
C LYS A 49 6.98 34.94 57.78
N ALA A 50 6.21 36.04 57.85
CA ALA A 50 5.49 36.65 56.73
C ALA A 50 5.48 38.18 56.79
N ALA A 51 5.25 38.82 55.64
CA ALA A 51 4.74 40.20 55.57
C ALA A 51 4.05 40.46 54.22
N ALA A 52 2.93 41.19 54.26
CA ALA A 52 2.41 42.00 53.16
C ALA A 52 2.09 43.39 53.72
N PRO A 53 2.17 44.46 52.92
CA PRO A 53 0.95 45.29 52.81
C PRO A 53 0.73 46.01 51.46
N ARG A 54 -0.56 46.09 51.10
CA ARG A 54 -1.30 47.25 50.54
C ARG A 54 -0.91 47.88 49.17
N ARG A 55 -1.91 47.82 48.27
CA ARG A 55 -2.51 48.93 47.47
C ARG A 55 -1.61 50.07 46.95
N GLY A 56 -1.65 50.29 45.63
CA GLY A 56 -1.23 51.56 45.02
C GLY A 56 -1.40 51.62 43.49
N ASP A 57 -2.47 52.29 43.05
CA ASP A 57 -2.66 52.96 41.76
C ASP A 57 -2.80 52.21 40.41
N ALA A 58 -3.49 52.89 39.50
CA ALA A 58 -3.84 52.44 38.15
C ALA A 58 -3.54 53.54 37.12
N ALA A 59 -2.82 53.21 36.04
CA ALA A 59 -2.71 54.08 34.88
C ALA A 59 -2.35 53.33 33.59
N ARG A 60 -3.14 53.59 32.53
CA ARG A 60 -2.71 53.73 31.12
C ARG A 60 -1.87 52.58 30.53
N GLY A 61 -2.57 51.62 29.91
CA GLY A 61 -1.94 50.51 29.20
C GLY A 61 -1.15 50.92 27.95
N ARG A 62 -0.37 49.96 27.44
CA ARG A 62 0.20 49.94 26.09
C ARG A 62 -0.19 48.62 25.43
N GLN A 63 -0.68 48.67 24.20
CA GLN A 63 -0.99 47.46 23.43
C GLN A 63 0.31 46.76 23.05
N ALA A 64 0.46 45.49 23.44
CA ALA A 64 1.57 44.67 22.98
C ALA A 64 1.26 44.15 21.55
N PRO A 65 2.17 44.28 20.57
CA PRO A 65 1.88 43.89 19.19
C PRO A 65 1.73 42.37 19.06
N THR A 66 0.63 41.94 18.44
CA THR A 66 0.34 40.54 18.12
C THR A 66 1.48 39.93 17.31
N ARG A 67 2.22 38.97 17.88
CA ARG A 67 3.24 38.24 17.13
C ARG A 67 2.58 37.45 16.00
N LEU A 68 2.78 37.88 14.76
CA LEU A 68 2.34 37.12 13.59
C LEU A 68 2.97 35.72 13.64
N ARG A 69 2.16 34.69 13.37
CA ARG A 69 2.66 33.33 13.16
C ARG A 69 3.62 33.35 11.95
N PRO A 70 4.77 32.69 12.01
CA PRO A 70 5.62 32.54 10.84
C PRO A 70 4.83 31.82 9.74
N ARG A 71 4.84 32.37 8.52
CA ARG A 71 4.33 31.66 7.33
C ARG A 71 5.23 30.41 7.09
N PRO A 72 4.67 29.29 6.60
CA PRO A 72 5.49 28.15 6.18
C PRO A 72 6.51 28.59 5.11
N ARG A 73 7.65 27.91 5.06
CA ARG A 73 8.76 28.31 4.17
C ARG A 73 8.40 27.91 2.73
N ALA A 74 8.91 28.67 1.76
CA ALA A 74 8.53 28.49 0.35
C ALA A 74 8.83 27.09 -0.23
N ARG A 75 9.70 26.29 0.41
CA ARG A 75 9.96 24.89 0.04
C ARG A 75 8.78 23.96 0.36
N ASP A 76 8.11 24.19 1.48
CA ASP A 76 6.98 23.37 1.99
C ASP A 76 5.77 23.42 1.02
N VAL A 77 5.62 24.56 0.32
CA VAL A 77 4.56 24.83 -0.66
C VAL A 77 4.82 24.15 -2.02
N GLN A 78 6.07 23.86 -2.37
CA GLN A 78 6.41 23.23 -3.65
C GLN A 78 6.22 21.71 -3.64
N ILE A 79 6.40 21.05 -2.49
CA ILE A 79 6.22 19.60 -2.34
C ILE A 79 4.74 19.23 -2.38
N THR A 80 3.89 19.99 -1.68
CA THR A 80 2.42 19.84 -1.74
C THR A 80 1.88 20.03 -3.15
N ALA A 81 2.45 20.93 -3.96
CA ALA A 81 2.08 21.09 -5.37
C ALA A 81 2.38 19.84 -6.22
N ARG A 82 3.52 19.17 -6.02
CA ARG A 82 3.84 17.92 -6.75
C ARG A 82 2.96 16.74 -6.34
N PHE A 83 2.65 16.59 -5.05
CA PHE A 83 1.70 15.56 -4.60
C PHE A 83 0.28 15.83 -5.13
N ALA A 84 -0.15 17.10 -5.16
CA ALA A 84 -1.41 17.49 -5.78
C ALA A 84 -1.44 17.23 -7.31
N GLN A 85 -0.33 17.49 -8.02
CA GLN A 85 -0.21 17.17 -9.45
C GLN A 85 -0.27 15.67 -9.74
N PHE A 86 0.37 14.84 -8.91
CA PHE A 86 0.31 13.37 -9.05
C PHE A 86 -1.13 12.86 -8.86
N VAL A 87 -1.81 13.36 -7.83
CA VAL A 87 -3.22 13.01 -7.53
C VAL A 87 -4.19 13.53 -8.59
N ALA A 88 -3.94 14.72 -9.16
CA ALA A 88 -4.73 15.26 -10.27
C ALA A 88 -4.47 14.51 -11.60
N ALA A 89 -3.29 13.92 -11.79
CA ALA A 89 -2.99 13.09 -12.96
C ALA A 89 -3.75 11.77 -12.92
N ALA A 90 -3.80 11.10 -11.75
CA ALA A 90 -4.55 9.87 -11.53
C ALA A 90 -6.08 10.02 -11.68
N CYS A 91 -6.60 11.26 -11.67
CA CYS A 91 -8.03 11.56 -11.76
C CYS A 91 -8.45 12.23 -13.09
N ARG A 92 -7.65 12.08 -14.16
CA ARG A 92 -8.05 12.52 -15.51
C ARG A 92 -8.97 11.48 -16.17
N PRO A 93 -10.26 11.78 -16.44
CA PRO A 93 -11.06 10.95 -17.33
C PRO A 93 -10.47 11.00 -18.75
N ALA A 94 -10.50 9.87 -19.46
CA ALA A 94 -10.05 9.80 -20.85
C ALA A 94 -10.87 10.74 -21.74
N ARG A 95 -10.21 11.67 -22.44
CA ARG A 95 -10.85 12.65 -23.35
C ARG A 95 -11.14 12.05 -24.74
N THR A 96 -11.86 10.94 -24.76
CA THR A 96 -12.52 10.32 -25.93
C THR A 96 -13.74 9.55 -25.41
N SER A 97 -14.95 9.67 -25.96
CA SER A 97 -15.34 10.22 -27.26
C SER A 97 -16.59 11.11 -27.19
N ALA A 98 -16.47 12.37 -27.60
CA ALA A 98 -17.59 13.29 -27.75
C ALA A 98 -18.16 13.27 -29.19
N MET A 99 -18.47 12.08 -29.73
CA MET A 99 -18.98 11.90 -31.11
C MET A 99 -20.02 10.75 -31.29
N ILE A 100 -20.98 10.58 -30.37
CA ILE A 100 -22.31 10.02 -30.72
C ILE A 100 -23.38 10.90 -30.05
N ALA A 101 -23.63 12.08 -30.62
CA ALA A 101 -24.62 13.04 -30.10
C ALA A 101 -25.22 13.98 -31.17
N ARG A 102 -25.14 13.62 -32.46
CA ARG A 102 -25.72 14.39 -33.58
C ARG A 102 -26.22 13.47 -34.72
N ARG A 103 -27.31 12.73 -34.47
CA ARG A 103 -28.12 12.05 -35.51
C ARG A 103 -29.55 11.72 -35.04
N ALA A 104 -30.21 12.72 -34.44
CA ALA A 104 -31.56 12.60 -33.89
C ALA A 104 -32.40 13.87 -34.18
N ALA A 105 -32.36 14.36 -35.42
CA ALA A 105 -33.09 15.55 -35.88
C ALA A 105 -33.15 15.65 -37.42
N ALA A 106 -33.67 14.62 -38.10
CA ALA A 106 -34.05 14.65 -39.52
C ALA A 106 -35.02 13.50 -39.83
N GLU A 107 -35.81 13.65 -40.90
CA GLU A 107 -36.69 12.63 -41.51
C GLU A 107 -37.96 12.22 -40.71
N SER A 108 -38.84 13.21 -40.57
CA SER A 108 -40.29 12.94 -40.66
C SER A 108 -40.69 12.85 -42.13
N SER A 109 -41.25 11.71 -42.58
CA SER A 109 -42.28 11.65 -43.62
C SER A 109 -42.91 10.27 -43.81
N MET A 110 -44.20 10.27 -44.17
CA MET A 110 -44.95 9.27 -44.96
C MET A 110 -45.24 7.84 -44.42
N ARG A 111 -46.56 7.56 -44.40
CA ARG A 111 -47.27 6.25 -44.45
C ARG A 111 -47.43 5.55 -43.08
N THR A 112 -48.57 5.64 -42.38
CA THR A 112 -50.02 5.53 -42.73
C THR A 112 -50.47 4.08 -42.94
N THR A 113 -51.66 3.74 -42.41
CA THR A 113 -52.24 2.38 -42.23
C THR A 113 -51.44 1.46 -41.27
N LEU A 114 -52.07 0.62 -40.44
CA LEU A 114 -53.50 0.21 -40.35
C LEU A 114 -54.06 0.37 -38.93
N LEU A 115 -55.39 0.32 -38.78
CA LEU A 115 -56.16 0.43 -37.53
C LEU A 115 -56.96 -0.87 -37.30
N LEU A 116 -57.51 -1.03 -36.08
CA LEU A 116 -58.26 -2.20 -35.56
C LEU A 116 -57.41 -3.49 -35.33
N ALA A 117 -57.74 -4.36 -34.37
CA ALA A 117 -58.85 -4.32 -33.40
C ALA A 117 -58.35 -4.64 -31.96
N LEU A 118 -58.99 -4.02 -30.97
CA LEU A 118 -58.73 -4.24 -29.54
C LEU A 118 -60.09 -4.57 -28.88
N LEU A 119 -60.37 -5.86 -28.66
CA LEU A 119 -61.51 -6.31 -27.84
C LEU A 119 -61.43 -7.81 -27.53
N VAL A 120 -61.11 -8.15 -26.28
CA VAL A 120 -61.74 -9.16 -25.40
C VAL A 120 -60.82 -9.30 -24.18
N ALA A 121 -61.35 -8.98 -23.01
CA ALA A 121 -60.70 -9.22 -21.73
C ALA A 121 -61.45 -10.31 -20.96
N ALA A 122 -60.77 -10.91 -19.98
CA ALA A 122 -61.29 -11.92 -19.03
C ALA A 122 -61.78 -13.25 -19.62
N SER A 123 -60.97 -14.31 -19.47
CA SER A 123 -61.37 -15.55 -18.74
C SER A 123 -60.36 -16.70 -18.90
N GLN A 124 -59.18 -16.61 -18.29
CA GLN A 124 -58.31 -17.79 -18.08
C GLN A 124 -57.75 -17.80 -16.64
N PRO A 125 -57.80 -18.95 -15.93
CA PRO A 125 -57.27 -19.06 -14.57
C PRO A 125 -55.74 -19.18 -14.59
N ALA A 126 -55.09 -18.68 -13.53
CA ALA A 126 -53.64 -18.83 -13.37
C ALA A 126 -53.27 -20.32 -13.18
N ARG A 127 -52.53 -20.88 -14.14
CA ARG A 127 -51.75 -22.11 -13.95
C ARG A 127 -50.34 -21.74 -13.54
N ALA A 128 -49.86 -22.33 -12.44
CA ALA A 128 -48.56 -22.05 -11.86
C ALA A 128 -47.47 -22.96 -12.44
N ASP A 129 -47.32 -22.96 -13.76
CA ASP A 129 -46.37 -23.80 -14.51
C ASP A 129 -45.72 -22.99 -15.65
N ASP A 130 -44.84 -22.02 -15.32
CA ASP A 130 -43.95 -21.39 -16.32
C ASP A 130 -42.73 -20.64 -15.71
N CYS A 131 -42.08 -21.22 -14.69
CA CYS A 131 -40.80 -20.70 -14.17
C CYS A 131 -39.60 -21.10 -15.06
N ALA A 132 -39.68 -20.81 -16.38
CA ALA A 132 -38.79 -21.39 -17.38
C ALA A 132 -38.22 -20.42 -18.44
N PHE A 133 -38.32 -19.08 -18.27
CA PHE A 133 -37.87 -18.14 -19.33
C PHE A 133 -37.09 -16.88 -18.90
N LEU A 134 -36.04 -17.02 -18.08
CA LEU A 134 -34.98 -16.00 -17.92
C LEU A 134 -33.57 -16.63 -17.80
N GLN A 135 -33.11 -17.33 -18.84
CA GLN A 135 -31.74 -17.90 -18.91
C GLN A 135 -30.89 -17.40 -20.11
N HIS A 136 -31.20 -16.23 -20.68
CA HIS A 136 -30.40 -15.62 -21.76
C HIS A 136 -29.86 -14.23 -21.41
N ALA A 137 -28.89 -14.20 -20.50
CA ALA A 137 -27.95 -13.09 -20.30
C ALA A 137 -26.49 -13.61 -20.20
N GLY A 138 -26.17 -14.63 -21.01
CA GLY A 138 -24.89 -15.33 -20.98
C GLY A 138 -23.75 -14.51 -21.58
N PHE A 139 -23.11 -13.65 -20.80
CA PHE A 139 -21.78 -13.09 -21.09
C PHE A 139 -20.68 -14.15 -20.92
N ALA A 140 -20.86 -15.30 -21.56
CA ALA A 140 -19.92 -16.41 -21.59
C ALA A 140 -18.92 -16.21 -22.75
N GLY A 141 -17.98 -15.27 -22.57
CA GLY A 141 -16.72 -15.36 -23.31
C GLY A 141 -15.93 -16.56 -22.80
N ASP A 142 -15.42 -17.40 -23.70
CA ASP A 142 -14.84 -18.71 -23.36
C ASP A 142 -13.77 -18.60 -22.26
N ARG A 143 -14.12 -19.11 -21.07
CA ARG A 143 -13.26 -19.04 -19.89
C ARG A 143 -12.36 -20.26 -19.83
N ILE A 144 -11.11 -20.08 -20.27
CA ILE A 144 -10.10 -21.14 -20.35
C ILE A 144 -9.84 -21.71 -18.95
N ALA A 145 -10.15 -22.99 -18.76
CA ALA A 145 -9.93 -23.68 -17.50
C ALA A 145 -8.45 -24.07 -17.35
N GLY A 146 -7.85 -23.81 -16.18
CA GLY A 146 -6.47 -24.22 -15.89
C GLY A 146 -6.34 -25.74 -15.79
N SER A 147 -5.34 -26.30 -16.50
CA SER A 147 -5.12 -27.75 -16.62
C SER A 147 -4.92 -28.47 -15.28
N GLY A 148 -4.41 -27.78 -14.27
CA GLY A 148 -3.90 -28.34 -13.02
C GLY A 148 -2.38 -28.55 -13.01
N ARG A 149 -1.72 -28.57 -14.18
CA ARG A 149 -0.28 -28.77 -14.34
C ARG A 149 0.45 -27.44 -14.23
N ILE A 150 0.94 -27.14 -13.04
CA ILE A 150 1.73 -25.91 -12.79
C ILE A 150 3.11 -26.05 -13.41
N VAL A 151 3.54 -25.01 -14.12
CA VAL A 151 4.90 -24.82 -14.63
C VAL A 151 5.44 -23.46 -14.19
N GLU A 152 6.75 -23.25 -14.33
CA GLU A 152 7.43 -21.98 -14.06
C GLU A 152 8.18 -21.53 -15.32
N GLU A 153 7.98 -20.27 -15.72
CA GLU A 153 8.57 -19.67 -16.92
C GLU A 153 9.28 -18.37 -16.55
N SER A 154 10.60 -18.33 -16.70
CA SER A 154 11.43 -17.16 -16.42
C SER A 154 11.62 -16.31 -17.67
N ARG A 155 11.28 -15.03 -17.58
CA ARG A 155 11.30 -14.02 -18.65
C ARG A 155 12.36 -12.96 -18.32
N ALA A 156 13.32 -12.80 -19.22
CA ALA A 156 14.37 -11.78 -19.10
C ALA A 156 13.79 -10.39 -19.44
N ILE A 157 13.18 -9.74 -18.46
CA ILE A 157 12.53 -8.43 -18.57
C ILE A 157 13.23 -7.44 -17.63
N ALA A 158 13.59 -6.28 -18.15
CA ALA A 158 14.33 -5.22 -17.44
C ALA A 158 13.93 -3.83 -17.95
N GLY A 159 14.44 -2.78 -17.32
CA GLY A 159 14.22 -1.37 -17.66
C GLY A 159 13.03 -0.72 -16.97
N PHE A 160 12.45 -1.35 -15.94
CA PHE A 160 11.25 -0.87 -15.26
C PHE A 160 11.54 -0.26 -13.88
N SER A 161 10.69 0.68 -13.46
CA SER A 161 10.68 1.23 -12.09
C SER A 161 9.28 1.53 -11.56
N ALA A 162 8.26 1.17 -12.34
CA ALA A 162 6.86 1.16 -11.98
C ALA A 162 6.29 -0.23 -12.30
N LEU A 163 5.28 -0.66 -11.55
CA LEU A 163 4.59 -1.92 -11.76
C LEU A 163 3.09 -1.69 -11.87
N LYS A 164 2.44 -2.34 -12.84
CA LYS A 164 1.00 -2.35 -13.04
C LYS A 164 0.49 -3.78 -13.14
N VAL A 165 -0.13 -4.26 -12.08
CA VAL A 165 -0.76 -5.59 -11.98
C VAL A 165 -2.24 -5.47 -12.32
N SER A 166 -2.80 -6.44 -13.06
CA SER A 166 -4.23 -6.48 -13.35
C SER A 166 -4.82 -7.89 -13.37
N GLY A 167 -6.13 -7.98 -13.09
CA GLY A 167 -6.87 -9.24 -13.03
C GLY A 167 -6.74 -9.97 -11.69
N GLY A 168 -6.65 -11.30 -11.73
CA GLY A 168 -6.58 -12.20 -10.57
C GLY A 168 -5.23 -12.92 -10.43
N VAL A 169 -4.13 -12.22 -10.74
CA VAL A 169 -2.76 -12.73 -10.65
C VAL A 169 -2.13 -12.18 -9.37
N ASP A 170 -1.65 -13.06 -8.49
CA ASP A 170 -0.91 -12.66 -7.29
C ASP A 170 0.54 -12.36 -7.67
N VAL A 171 1.17 -11.36 -7.07
CA VAL A 171 2.53 -10.94 -7.40
C VAL A 171 3.41 -10.84 -6.15
N GLU A 172 4.61 -11.40 -6.23
CA GLU A 172 5.64 -11.32 -5.19
C GLU A 172 6.79 -10.44 -5.70
N LEU A 173 7.12 -9.39 -4.98
CA LEU A 173 8.17 -8.43 -5.31
C LEU A 173 9.38 -8.65 -4.40
N ARG A 174 10.56 -8.83 -4.99
CA ARG A 174 11.82 -8.97 -4.24
C ARG A 174 12.83 -7.93 -4.68
N ALA A 175 13.34 -7.16 -3.73
CA ALA A 175 14.44 -6.22 -3.98
C ALA A 175 15.73 -6.98 -4.29
N SER A 176 16.28 -6.78 -5.49
CA SER A 176 17.42 -7.54 -6.01
C SER A 176 18.43 -6.63 -6.72
N ALA A 177 19.62 -7.16 -7.01
CA ALA A 177 20.65 -6.46 -7.79
C ALA A 177 20.45 -6.56 -9.31
N ARG A 178 19.38 -7.26 -9.74
CA ARG A 178 19.00 -7.48 -11.14
C ARG A 178 17.48 -7.41 -11.25
N GLU A 179 17.00 -7.27 -12.48
CA GLU A 179 15.58 -7.32 -12.81
C GLU A 179 15.26 -8.67 -13.46
N SER A 180 14.19 -9.32 -13.01
CA SER A 180 13.73 -10.61 -13.53
C SER A 180 12.22 -10.78 -13.31
N VAL A 181 11.56 -11.60 -14.13
CA VAL A 181 10.14 -11.92 -14.00
C VAL A 181 9.95 -13.42 -14.20
N THR A 182 9.42 -14.13 -13.20
CA THR A 182 9.11 -15.57 -13.30
C THR A 182 7.62 -15.80 -13.07
N VAL A 183 6.95 -16.34 -14.09
CA VAL A 183 5.51 -16.63 -14.08
C VAL A 183 5.29 -18.09 -13.67
N ARG A 184 4.44 -18.32 -12.66
CA ARG A 184 4.05 -19.64 -12.15
C ARG A 184 2.53 -19.79 -12.24
N ALA A 185 2.06 -20.58 -13.21
CA ALA A 185 0.64 -20.85 -13.42
C ALA A 185 0.44 -22.26 -14.01
N ASP A 186 -0.81 -22.64 -14.24
CA ASP A 186 -1.13 -23.77 -15.10
C ASP A 186 -0.52 -23.55 -16.51
N ASP A 187 0.03 -24.59 -17.12
CA ASP A 187 0.75 -24.54 -18.40
C ASP A 187 -0.02 -23.88 -19.55
N ASN A 188 -1.33 -24.10 -19.64
CA ASN A 188 -2.22 -23.48 -20.61
C ASN A 188 -2.62 -22.03 -20.26
N VAL A 189 -2.17 -21.51 -19.10
CA VAL A 189 -2.45 -20.16 -18.59
C VAL A 189 -1.21 -19.27 -18.53
N VAL A 190 0.01 -19.82 -18.38
CA VAL A 190 1.27 -19.06 -18.52
C VAL A 190 1.37 -18.22 -19.81
N PRO A 191 1.02 -18.72 -21.02
CA PRO A 191 1.02 -17.90 -22.24
C PRO A 191 -0.14 -16.89 -22.30
N LEU A 192 -1.15 -17.02 -21.45
CA LEU A 192 -2.26 -16.08 -21.32
C LEU A 192 -1.98 -14.95 -20.32
N ILE A 193 -0.86 -15.02 -19.59
CA ILE A 193 -0.39 -13.96 -18.69
C ILE A 193 0.61 -13.11 -19.48
N GLU A 194 0.18 -11.91 -19.87
CA GLU A 194 1.03 -10.94 -20.55
C GLU A 194 1.94 -10.23 -19.52
N THR A 195 3.23 -10.11 -19.87
CA THR A 195 4.24 -9.37 -19.11
C THR A 195 5.04 -8.51 -20.08
N ARG A 196 4.82 -7.20 -20.12
CA ARG A 196 5.51 -6.27 -21.04
C ARG A 196 5.90 -4.96 -20.36
N VAL A 197 6.97 -4.31 -20.81
CA VAL A 197 7.35 -2.97 -20.31
C VAL A 197 6.81 -1.89 -21.24
N GLU A 198 6.00 -0.99 -20.70
CA GLU A 198 5.50 0.22 -21.36
C GLU A 198 6.27 1.43 -20.82
N GLY A 199 7.28 1.89 -21.56
CA GLY A 199 8.16 2.99 -21.16
C GLY A 199 9.08 2.60 -20.00
N THR A 200 8.61 2.78 -18.75
CA THR A 200 9.28 2.34 -17.52
C THR A 200 8.36 1.56 -16.58
N THR A 201 7.16 1.20 -17.05
CA THR A 201 6.16 0.45 -16.27
C THR A 201 6.09 -0.99 -16.76
N LEU A 202 6.43 -1.95 -15.90
CA LEU A 202 6.13 -3.36 -16.14
C LEU A 202 4.62 -3.58 -15.96
N VAL A 203 3.95 -4.02 -17.03
CA VAL A 203 2.53 -4.38 -17.03
C VAL A 203 2.41 -5.90 -16.95
N ILE A 204 1.66 -6.38 -15.96
CA ILE A 204 1.36 -7.80 -15.71
C ILE A 204 -0.15 -7.99 -15.67
N GLY A 205 -0.67 -8.99 -16.38
CA GLY A 205 -2.09 -9.33 -16.32
C GLY A 205 -2.52 -10.36 -17.35
N PRO A 206 -3.83 -10.63 -17.49
CA PRO A 206 -4.34 -11.42 -18.60
C PRO A 206 -4.10 -10.69 -19.93
N ALA A 207 -3.70 -11.43 -20.96
CA ALA A 207 -3.61 -10.93 -22.33
C ALA A 207 -4.98 -10.41 -22.83
N ARG A 208 -4.97 -9.50 -23.81
CA ARG A 208 -6.22 -8.88 -24.32
C ARG A 208 -7.20 -9.96 -24.83
N GLY A 209 -8.40 -9.98 -24.25
CA GLY A 209 -9.45 -10.96 -24.58
C GLY A 209 -9.32 -12.32 -23.86
N ALA A 210 -8.20 -12.59 -23.17
CA ALA A 210 -8.05 -13.83 -22.41
C ALA A 210 -8.87 -13.79 -21.12
N SER A 211 -9.78 -14.76 -20.96
CA SER A 211 -10.49 -15.04 -19.72
C SER A 211 -10.10 -16.44 -19.26
N PHE A 212 -9.64 -16.59 -18.01
CA PHE A 212 -9.26 -17.90 -17.48
C PHE A 212 -9.79 -18.15 -16.06
N GLY A 213 -9.90 -19.43 -15.71
CA GLY A 213 -10.33 -19.91 -14.39
C GLY A 213 -9.42 -21.03 -13.92
N THR A 214 -8.59 -20.75 -12.92
CA THR A 214 -7.61 -21.70 -12.38
C THR A 214 -8.01 -22.17 -10.99
N ARG A 215 -7.64 -23.40 -10.62
CA ARG A 215 -7.87 -23.95 -9.27
C ARG A 215 -6.90 -23.38 -8.22
N ARG A 216 -5.80 -22.77 -8.67
CA ARG A 216 -4.83 -22.01 -7.86
C ARG A 216 -4.60 -20.67 -8.57
N ARG A 217 -4.57 -19.57 -7.83
CA ARG A 217 -4.24 -18.25 -8.40
C ARG A 217 -2.84 -18.30 -9.04
N PRO A 218 -2.67 -17.79 -10.28
CA PRO A 218 -1.35 -17.62 -10.87
C PRO A 218 -0.49 -16.70 -9.99
N ARG A 219 0.81 -16.99 -9.94
CA ARG A 219 1.78 -16.18 -9.20
C ARG A 219 2.84 -15.66 -10.14
N VAL A 220 3.27 -14.41 -9.96
CA VAL A 220 4.44 -13.87 -10.67
C VAL A 220 5.44 -13.34 -9.64
N LEU A 221 6.65 -13.88 -9.67
CA LEU A 221 7.78 -13.32 -8.95
C LEU A 221 8.42 -12.24 -9.81
N VAL A 222 8.62 -11.04 -9.26
CA VAL A 222 9.32 -9.93 -9.90
C VAL A 222 10.50 -9.53 -9.03
N GLU A 223 11.71 -9.73 -9.53
CA GLU A 223 12.91 -9.11 -8.96
C GLU A 223 13.06 -7.69 -9.54
N PHE A 224 13.36 -6.72 -8.67
CA PHE A 224 13.47 -5.32 -9.08
C PHE A 224 14.63 -4.60 -8.36
N VAL A 225 15.27 -3.65 -9.05
CA VAL A 225 16.34 -2.81 -8.47
C VAL A 225 15.76 -1.59 -7.76
N ARG A 226 14.69 -0.98 -8.30
CA ARG A 226 14.03 0.21 -7.74
C ARG A 226 12.54 0.25 -8.10
N LEU A 227 11.70 0.67 -7.16
CA LEU A 227 10.24 0.76 -7.35
C LEU A 227 9.72 2.11 -6.84
N GLY A 228 9.17 2.93 -7.74
CA GLY A 228 8.57 4.22 -7.42
C GLY A 228 7.05 4.27 -7.56
N GLU A 229 6.45 3.34 -8.31
CA GLU A 229 4.99 3.25 -8.47
C GLU A 229 4.52 1.79 -8.51
N LEU A 230 3.44 1.50 -7.79
CA LEU A 230 2.73 0.22 -7.77
C LEU A 230 1.24 0.45 -8.00
N SER A 231 0.72 0.00 -9.13
CA SER A 231 -0.71 -0.01 -9.45
C SER A 231 -1.26 -1.44 -9.49
N VAL A 232 -2.38 -1.67 -8.82
CA VAL A 232 -3.09 -2.97 -8.77
C VAL A 232 -4.53 -2.74 -9.23
N ALA A 233 -4.97 -3.44 -10.26
CA ALA A 233 -6.28 -3.28 -10.87
C ALA A 233 -7.02 -4.63 -11.01
N GLY A 234 -7.72 -5.04 -9.95
CA GLY A 234 -8.42 -6.34 -9.91
C GLY A 234 -8.53 -6.93 -8.51
N ALA A 235 -8.22 -8.22 -8.40
CA ALA A 235 -8.39 -9.03 -7.19
C ALA A 235 -7.15 -9.89 -6.85
N GLY A 236 -6.01 -9.65 -7.51
CA GLY A 236 -4.71 -10.27 -7.22
C GLY A 236 -3.97 -9.56 -6.09
N ASP A 237 -3.36 -10.31 -5.17
CA ASP A 237 -2.56 -9.75 -4.07
C ASP A 237 -1.18 -9.30 -4.55
N VAL A 238 -0.58 -8.30 -3.91
CA VAL A 238 0.84 -7.97 -4.05
C VAL A 238 1.55 -8.03 -2.71
N ARG A 239 2.67 -8.76 -2.63
CA ARG A 239 3.52 -8.85 -1.44
C ARG A 239 4.95 -8.42 -1.79
N ALA A 240 5.56 -7.54 -1.02
CA ALA A 240 6.92 -7.05 -1.23
C ALA A 240 7.80 -7.22 0.02
N ASP A 241 9.00 -7.81 -0.14
CA ASP A 241 9.93 -8.04 0.98
C ASP A 241 10.45 -6.72 1.56
N ARG A 242 10.88 -5.82 0.67
CA ARG A 242 11.49 -4.54 1.03
C ARG A 242 11.38 -3.55 -0.12
N VAL A 243 11.01 -2.31 0.18
CA VAL A 243 11.03 -1.22 -0.81
C VAL A 243 11.81 -0.03 -0.25
N ARG A 244 12.77 0.47 -1.04
CA ARG A 244 13.60 1.64 -0.72
C ARG A 244 13.57 2.66 -1.86
N GLY A 245 13.61 3.94 -1.53
CA GLY A 245 13.70 5.03 -2.49
C GLY A 245 13.20 6.36 -1.92
N ASP A 246 13.21 7.43 -2.72
CA ASP A 246 12.70 8.72 -2.27
C ASP A 246 11.17 8.77 -2.19
N ILE A 247 10.48 8.26 -3.22
CA ILE A 247 9.03 8.36 -3.36
C ILE A 247 8.50 6.98 -3.76
N LEU A 248 7.45 6.52 -3.07
CA LEU A 248 6.61 5.40 -3.50
C LEU A 248 5.17 5.86 -3.63
N ALA A 249 4.58 5.63 -4.80
CA ALA A 249 3.14 5.75 -5.04
C ALA A 249 2.49 4.37 -5.13
N VAL A 250 1.40 4.14 -4.40
CA VAL A 250 0.62 2.90 -4.43
C VAL A 250 -0.83 3.23 -4.79
N SER A 251 -1.41 2.51 -5.74
CA SER A 251 -2.78 2.70 -6.21
C SER A 251 -3.49 1.36 -6.37
N VAL A 252 -4.48 1.07 -5.53
CA VAL A 252 -5.25 -0.18 -5.52
C VAL A 252 -6.67 0.11 -5.98
N ALA A 253 -7.08 -0.49 -7.09
CA ALA A 253 -8.42 -0.40 -7.65
C ALA A 253 -9.05 -1.81 -7.72
N GLY A 254 -9.97 -2.09 -6.80
CA GLY A 254 -10.62 -3.40 -6.66
C GLY A 254 -10.50 -3.98 -5.25
N SER A 255 -10.15 -5.28 -5.16
CA SER A 255 -10.24 -6.11 -3.95
C SER A 255 -9.02 -7.01 -3.73
N GLY A 256 -7.87 -6.66 -4.29
CA GLY A 256 -6.59 -7.32 -4.02
C GLY A 256 -5.78 -6.53 -2.99
N ASP A 257 -5.13 -7.21 -2.06
CA ASP A 257 -4.37 -6.56 -0.98
C ASP A 257 -2.94 -6.21 -1.41
N VAL A 258 -2.37 -5.16 -0.80
CA VAL A 258 -0.95 -4.81 -0.93
C VAL A 258 -0.26 -4.88 0.44
N ARG A 259 0.77 -5.74 0.54
CA ARG A 259 1.62 -5.87 1.73
C ARG A 259 3.08 -5.52 1.43
N ILE A 260 3.69 -4.66 2.25
CA ILE A 260 5.12 -4.34 2.19
C ILE A 260 5.75 -4.58 3.57
N ASP A 261 6.60 -5.60 3.71
CA ASP A 261 7.15 -5.99 5.01
C ASP A 261 8.20 -4.99 5.54
N SER A 262 9.02 -4.41 4.65
CA SER A 262 10.05 -3.42 5.02
C SER A 262 10.08 -2.23 4.06
N LEU A 263 9.28 -1.20 4.35
CA LEU A 263 9.28 0.06 3.61
C LEU A 263 10.24 1.09 4.26
N ASP A 264 11.05 1.77 3.45
CA ASP A 264 12.01 2.77 3.91
C ASP A 264 12.12 3.89 2.83
N VAL A 265 11.28 4.92 2.96
CA VAL A 265 11.13 5.99 1.95
C VAL A 265 11.00 7.40 2.53
N ASN A 266 11.33 8.43 1.74
CA ASN A 266 11.13 9.82 2.13
C ASN A 266 9.65 10.24 2.06
N SER A 267 8.92 9.80 1.03
CA SER A 267 7.49 10.09 0.84
C SER A 267 6.69 8.87 0.35
N LEU A 268 5.55 8.60 0.97
CA LEU A 268 4.60 7.54 0.59
C LEU A 268 3.24 8.16 0.23
N GLY A 269 2.74 7.86 -0.98
CA GLY A 269 1.34 8.07 -1.35
C GLY A 269 0.61 6.75 -1.52
N VAL A 270 -0.56 6.59 -0.90
CA VAL A 270 -1.43 5.42 -1.08
C VAL A 270 -2.83 5.88 -1.46
N MET A 271 -3.41 5.27 -2.48
CA MET A 271 -4.81 5.45 -2.90
C MET A 271 -5.50 4.09 -3.00
N LEU A 272 -6.50 3.85 -2.17
CA LEU A 272 -7.37 2.67 -2.19
C LEU A 272 -8.73 3.07 -2.78
N ALA A 273 -9.17 2.33 -3.79
CA ALA A 273 -10.42 2.55 -4.52
C ALA A 273 -11.17 1.22 -4.67
N GLY A 274 -11.95 0.86 -3.66
CA GLY A 274 -12.60 -0.45 -3.55
C GLY A 274 -12.57 -0.99 -2.12
N SER A 275 -12.17 -2.26 -1.98
CA SER A 275 -12.22 -3.03 -0.73
C SER A 275 -10.95 -3.85 -0.44
N GLY A 276 -9.85 -3.61 -1.17
CA GLY A 276 -8.54 -4.21 -0.87
C GLY A 276 -7.74 -3.38 0.13
N ASP A 277 -6.95 -4.05 0.98
CA ASP A 277 -6.22 -3.46 2.09
C ASP A 277 -4.79 -3.07 1.74
N PHE A 278 -4.22 -2.09 2.47
CA PHE A 278 -2.78 -1.78 2.44
C PHE A 278 -2.14 -2.02 3.81
N ILE A 279 -1.17 -2.93 3.87
CA ILE A 279 -0.42 -3.28 5.09
C ILE A 279 1.06 -2.95 4.91
N ALA A 280 1.64 -2.15 5.81
CA ALA A 280 3.07 -1.80 5.72
C ALA A 280 3.73 -1.57 7.08
N SER A 281 5.03 -1.86 7.13
CA SER A 281 5.91 -1.64 8.30
C SER A 281 7.26 -1.05 7.88
N GLY A 282 7.90 -0.31 8.79
CA GLY A 282 9.20 0.35 8.56
C GLY A 282 9.15 1.86 8.81
N ARG A 283 9.61 2.67 7.84
CA ARG A 283 9.66 4.13 7.91
C ARG A 283 9.21 4.79 6.60
N ALA A 284 8.35 5.80 6.71
CA ALA A 284 7.99 6.68 5.60
C ALA A 284 7.86 8.11 6.12
N GLY A 285 8.75 9.02 5.70
CA GLY A 285 8.92 10.35 6.31
C GLY A 285 7.65 11.22 6.24
N GLU A 286 7.11 11.38 5.03
CA GLU A 286 5.76 11.90 4.77
C GLU A 286 4.86 10.76 4.29
N GLN A 287 3.62 10.71 4.77
CA GLN A 287 2.64 9.67 4.40
C GLN A 287 1.31 10.32 4.00
N GLY A 288 0.72 9.89 2.88
CA GLY A 288 -0.56 10.39 2.39
C GLY A 288 -1.48 9.27 1.93
N PHE A 289 -2.41 8.86 2.79
CA PHE A 289 -3.39 7.80 2.55
C PHE A 289 -4.73 8.40 2.08
N ARG A 290 -5.29 7.85 0.99
CA ARG A 290 -6.65 8.13 0.52
C ARG A 290 -7.43 6.82 0.40
N ILE A 291 -8.50 6.70 1.16
CA ILE A 291 -9.41 5.54 1.15
C ILE A 291 -10.73 5.97 0.51
N ARG A 292 -11.13 5.30 -0.57
CA ARG A 292 -12.42 5.49 -1.25
C ARG A 292 -13.12 4.14 -1.36
N GLY A 293 -14.14 3.91 -0.54
CA GLY A 293 -14.78 2.60 -0.38
C GLY A 293 -14.59 2.06 1.03
N SER A 294 -14.19 0.79 1.15
CA SER A 294 -14.25 0.01 2.39
C SER A 294 -12.99 -0.81 2.70
N GLY A 295 -11.87 -0.59 2.00
CA GLY A 295 -10.57 -1.22 2.30
C GLY A 295 -9.77 -0.45 3.35
N ASP A 296 -8.98 -1.16 4.16
CA ASP A 296 -8.26 -0.61 5.31
C ASP A 296 -6.82 -0.19 4.99
N VAL A 297 -6.29 0.72 5.81
CA VAL A 297 -4.83 0.97 5.95
C VAL A 297 -4.35 0.44 7.28
N ARG A 298 -3.45 -0.55 7.27
CA ARG A 298 -2.82 -1.14 8.46
C ARG A 298 -1.31 -0.82 8.47
N ALA A 299 -1.02 0.42 8.83
CA ALA A 299 0.31 1.06 8.87
C ALA A 299 0.77 1.40 10.31
N ARG A 300 0.32 0.63 11.33
CA ARG A 300 0.65 0.80 12.76
C ARG A 300 2.16 0.88 13.02
N ASP A 301 2.90 0.08 12.26
CA ASP A 301 4.32 -0.19 12.47
C ASP A 301 5.17 0.47 11.36
N LEU A 302 4.59 1.44 10.64
CA LEU A 302 5.23 2.29 9.64
C LEU A 302 5.38 3.72 10.20
N VAL A 303 6.54 4.02 10.78
CA VAL A 303 6.77 5.30 11.47
C VAL A 303 6.91 6.45 10.47
N GLY A 304 6.09 7.50 10.62
CA GLY A 304 6.20 8.73 9.84
C GLY A 304 6.17 10.00 10.68
N ARG A 305 6.65 11.11 10.10
CA ARG A 305 6.68 12.41 10.77
C ARG A 305 5.36 13.16 10.58
N SER A 306 5.01 13.41 9.32
CA SER A 306 3.74 14.02 8.92
C SER A 306 2.90 13.00 8.18
N VAL A 307 1.71 12.70 8.71
CA VAL A 307 0.77 11.72 8.16
C VAL A 307 -0.54 12.39 7.80
N LYS A 308 -1.04 12.12 6.60
CA LYS A 308 -2.32 12.61 6.11
C LYS A 308 -3.23 11.45 5.75
N VAL A 309 -4.45 11.47 6.27
CA VAL A 309 -5.47 10.43 6.05
C VAL A 309 -6.73 11.08 5.53
N SER A 310 -7.23 10.62 4.38
CA SER A 310 -8.52 11.05 3.83
C SER A 310 -9.38 9.84 3.52
N ILE A 311 -10.55 9.75 4.17
CA ILE A 311 -11.49 8.64 4.04
C ILE A 311 -12.79 9.15 3.40
N ALA A 312 -13.24 8.47 2.35
CA ALA A 312 -14.51 8.70 1.67
C ALA A 312 -15.25 7.36 1.54
N GLY A 313 -16.03 7.00 2.57
CA GLY A 313 -16.63 5.68 2.73
C GLY A 313 -16.55 5.15 4.16
N SER A 314 -16.19 3.87 4.29
CA SER A 314 -16.32 3.10 5.54
C SER A 314 -15.10 2.22 5.90
N GLY A 315 -13.98 2.33 5.18
CA GLY A 315 -12.72 1.64 5.52
C GLY A 315 -11.91 2.41 6.57
N ASP A 316 -11.15 1.69 7.40
CA ASP A 316 -10.43 2.24 8.56
C ASP A 316 -8.95 2.54 8.26
N ALA A 317 -8.33 3.40 9.08
CA ALA A 317 -6.89 3.66 9.01
C ALA A 317 -6.20 3.57 10.38
N LEU A 318 -5.28 2.63 10.51
CA LEU A 318 -4.37 2.46 11.65
C LEU A 318 -2.97 2.94 11.26
N VAL A 319 -2.52 4.09 11.79
CA VAL A 319 -1.30 4.80 11.34
C VAL A 319 -0.35 5.17 12.50
N HIS A 320 0.86 5.64 12.19
CA HIS A 320 1.85 6.07 13.18
C HIS A 320 2.51 7.40 12.77
N ALA A 321 2.22 8.47 13.52
CA ALA A 321 2.70 9.82 13.25
C ALA A 321 3.46 10.40 14.47
N THR A 322 4.63 10.98 14.26
CA THR A 322 5.46 11.52 15.36
C THR A 322 5.42 13.04 15.50
N GLU A 323 5.08 13.79 14.45
CA GLU A 323 5.07 15.26 14.45
C GLU A 323 3.66 15.81 14.17
N GLU A 324 3.05 15.44 13.04
CA GLU A 324 1.74 15.94 12.62
C GLU A 324 0.84 14.83 12.06
N LEU A 325 -0.46 14.92 12.36
CA LEU A 325 -1.49 14.04 11.82
C LEU A 325 -2.67 14.88 11.34
N ASP A 326 -3.00 14.80 10.05
CA ASP A 326 -4.04 15.56 9.36
C ASP A 326 -5.10 14.59 8.82
N VAL A 327 -6.34 14.68 9.33
CA VAL A 327 -7.38 13.66 9.09
C VAL A 327 -8.67 14.28 8.55
N ALA A 328 -9.16 13.79 7.41
CA ALA A 328 -10.44 14.18 6.82
C ALA A 328 -11.31 12.93 6.56
N ILE A 329 -12.44 12.82 7.26
CA ILE A 329 -13.38 11.68 7.13
C ILE A 329 -14.70 12.18 6.55
N ALA A 330 -15.17 11.54 5.47
CA ALA A 330 -16.49 11.70 4.91
C ALA A 330 -17.16 10.31 4.85
N GLY A 331 -18.04 10.03 5.81
CA GLY A 331 -18.64 8.70 6.02
C GLY A 331 -18.41 8.15 7.43
N SER A 332 -18.11 6.86 7.53
CA SER A 332 -18.20 6.10 8.80
C SER A 332 -16.91 5.40 9.24
N GLY A 333 -15.84 5.43 8.45
CA GLY A 333 -14.56 4.80 8.79
C GLY A 333 -13.82 5.51 9.94
N ASP A 334 -13.06 4.73 10.71
CA ASP A 334 -12.35 5.11 11.93
C ASP A 334 -10.85 5.38 11.65
N VAL A 335 -10.24 6.33 12.36
CA VAL A 335 -8.77 6.54 12.35
C VAL A 335 -8.17 6.32 13.73
N VAL A 336 -7.30 5.31 13.82
CA VAL A 336 -6.54 4.97 15.03
C VAL A 336 -5.07 5.33 14.80
N TYR A 337 -4.44 6.07 15.72
CA TYR A 337 -3.06 6.54 15.52
C TYR A 337 -2.11 6.21 16.68
N ARG A 338 -0.84 5.97 16.36
CA ARG A 338 0.28 5.88 17.32
C ARG A 338 1.24 7.06 17.21
N GLY A 339 2.01 7.27 18.27
CA GLY A 339 2.87 8.44 18.48
C GLY A 339 2.17 9.56 19.26
N ALA A 340 2.82 10.72 19.35
CA ALA A 340 2.29 11.93 20.01
C ALA A 340 2.18 13.12 19.03
N PRO A 341 1.52 12.96 17.87
CA PRO A 341 1.46 14.00 16.85
C PRO A 341 0.52 15.15 17.27
N LYS A 342 0.76 16.32 16.68
CA LYS A 342 -0.25 17.39 16.63
C LYS A 342 -1.38 16.98 15.68
N VAL A 343 -2.51 16.58 16.22
CA VAL A 343 -3.69 16.12 15.45
C VAL A 343 -4.53 17.30 14.97
N THR A 344 -4.80 17.35 13.67
CA THR A 344 -5.85 18.14 13.03
C THR A 344 -6.89 17.18 12.46
N LYS A 345 -8.19 17.42 12.68
CA LYS A 345 -9.25 16.54 12.16
C LYS A 345 -10.50 17.28 11.70
N SER A 346 -11.08 16.79 10.62
CA SER A 346 -12.40 17.17 10.09
C SER A 346 -13.21 15.90 9.82
N ILE A 347 -14.46 15.86 10.27
CA ILE A 347 -15.31 14.67 10.20
C ILE A 347 -16.71 15.10 9.73
N ALA A 348 -17.19 14.49 8.65
CA ALA A 348 -18.52 14.65 8.11
C ALA A 348 -19.18 13.27 8.00
N GLY A 349 -19.88 12.85 9.05
CA GLY A 349 -20.46 11.51 9.20
C GLY A 349 -20.30 10.99 10.63
N SER A 350 -20.13 9.67 10.76
CA SER A 350 -20.14 8.96 12.05
C SER A 350 -18.80 8.38 12.49
N GLY A 351 -17.76 8.45 11.65
CA GLY A 351 -16.41 7.93 11.96
C GLY A 351 -15.70 8.71 13.07
N SER A 352 -14.71 8.09 13.73
CA SER A 352 -13.97 8.71 14.84
C SER A 352 -12.45 8.84 14.57
N VAL A 353 -11.76 9.60 15.42
CA VAL A 353 -10.29 9.73 15.40
C VAL A 353 -9.77 9.66 16.83
N ARG A 354 -9.02 8.60 17.13
CA ARG A 354 -8.60 8.23 18.49
C ARG A 354 -7.15 7.69 18.55
N PRO A 355 -6.40 7.92 19.64
CA PRO A 355 -5.12 7.26 19.81
C PRO A 355 -5.32 5.74 19.98
N ALA A 356 -4.34 4.95 19.56
CA ALA A 356 -4.23 3.56 19.96
C ALA A 356 -3.99 3.46 21.48
N ARG A 357 -4.49 2.37 22.07
CA ARG A 357 -4.05 1.92 23.39
C ARG A 357 -2.76 1.10 23.28
#